data_AF-A0A0F9JMX6-F1
#
_entry.id   AF-A0A0F9JMX6-F1
#
_cell.length_a   1.000
_cell.length_b   1.000
_cell.length_c   1.000
_cell.angle_alpha   90.00
_cell.angle_beta   90.00
_cell.angle_gamma   90.00
#
_symmetry.space_group_name_H-M   'P 1'
#
loop_
_entity.id
_entity.type
_entity.pdbx_description
1 polymer ?
#
loop_
_entity_poly.entity_id
_entity_poly.type
_entity_poly.pdbx_seq_one_letter_code
_entity_poly.pdbx_strand_id
1 'polypeptide(L)' 'MKKLYPKYRIEKTNGKLIDPTAQYFVLRVDTDPAARAAMLTYAAEVERDGEVEFADQIRRWANEALNQTKG' A
#
# COMPACT_ATOMS: atom_id res chain seq x y z
N MET A 1 19.31 10.21 8.96
CA MET A 1 18.00 9.69 8.50
C MET A 1 16.94 10.77 8.73
N LYS A 2 16.32 11.34 7.68
CA LYS A 2 15.29 12.39 7.79
C LYS A 2 13.92 11.78 8.18
N LYS A 3 13.92 11.16 9.36
CA LYS A 3 12.82 10.74 10.26
C LYS A 3 11.64 9.90 9.71
N LEU A 4 11.44 8.73 10.34
CA LEU A 4 10.15 8.06 10.53
C LEU A 4 9.30 8.90 11.50
N TYR A 5 8.70 9.97 11.02
CA TYR A 5 7.73 10.72 11.82
C TYR A 5 6.33 10.12 11.64
N PRO A 6 5.59 9.86 12.72
CA PRO A 6 4.19 9.45 12.62
C PRO A 6 3.36 10.66 12.14
N LYS A 7 3.29 10.85 10.83
CA LYS A 7 2.44 11.88 10.19
C LYS A 7 0.98 11.41 10.04
N TYR A 8 0.76 10.10 10.08
CA TYR A 8 -0.53 9.48 9.85
C TYR A 8 -1.02 8.78 11.12
N ARG A 9 -2.30 8.95 11.43
CA ARG A 9 -3.02 8.09 12.37
C ARG A 9 -3.56 6.90 11.58
N ILE A 10 -3.30 5.69 12.07
CA ILE A 10 -3.81 4.45 11.46
C ILE A 10 -4.89 3.89 12.38
N GLU A 11 -6.06 3.66 11.80
CA GLU A 11 -7.23 3.11 12.48
C GLU A 11 -7.95 2.13 11.56
N LYS A 12 -8.64 1.14 12.15
CA LYS A 12 -9.47 0.23 11.36
C LYS A 12 -10.80 0.92 11.05
N THR A 13 -11.28 0.78 9.82
CA THR A 13 -12.56 1.36 9.37
C THR A 13 -13.77 0.85 10.16
N ASN A 14 -13.67 -0.32 10.81
CA ASN A 14 -14.70 -0.90 11.66
C ASN A 14 -14.60 -0.45 13.14
N GLY A 15 -13.74 0.50 13.47
CA GLY A 15 -13.55 1.03 14.83
C GLY A 15 -12.81 0.10 15.80
N LYS A 16 -12.41 -1.10 15.38
CA LYS A 16 -11.60 -2.00 16.22
C LYS A 16 -10.17 -1.46 16.35
N LEU A 17 -9.52 -1.78 17.47
CA LEU A 17 -8.10 -1.43 17.69
C LEU A 17 -7.20 -2.12 16.66
N ILE A 18 -6.16 -1.41 16.23
CA ILE A 18 -5.02 -2.00 15.50
C ILE A 18 -4.27 -2.97 16.42
N ASP A 19 -3.53 -3.90 15.82
CA ASP A 19 -2.67 -4.79 16.59
C ASP A 19 -1.51 -3.96 17.16
N PRO A 20 -1.31 -3.92 18.50
CA PRO A 20 -0.26 -3.13 19.11
C PRO A 20 1.16 -3.64 18.81
N THR A 21 1.29 -4.86 18.28
CA THR A 21 2.57 -5.48 17.90
C THR A 21 2.89 -5.33 16.41
N ALA A 22 1.91 -4.91 15.60
CA ALA A 22 2.11 -4.72 14.18
C ALA A 22 2.92 -3.44 13.88
N GLN A 23 3.83 -3.55 12.92
CA GLN A 23 4.56 -2.40 12.39
C GLN A 23 3.88 -1.90 11.13
N TYR A 24 3.53 -0.62 11.12
CA TYR A 24 2.89 0.03 9.99
C TYR A 24 3.82 1.03 9.33
N PHE A 25 3.89 0.98 8.01
CA PHE A 25 4.62 1.93 7.19
C PHE A 25 3.72 2.42 6.05
N VAL A 26 3.52 3.74 5.96
CA VAL A 26 2.57 4.34 5.01
C VAL A 26 3.33 4.93 3.83
N LEU A 27 2.93 4.55 2.62
CA LEU A 27 3.53 4.96 1.35
C LEU A 27 2.47 5.61 0.45
N ARG A 28 2.83 6.70 -0.25
CA ARG A 28 1.93 7.44 -1.16
C ARG A 28 2.06 6.94 -2.60
N VAL A 29 1.24 5.99 -2.97
CA VAL A 29 1.28 5.30 -4.27
C VAL A 29 1.01 6.25 -5.46
N ASP A 30 0.29 7.35 -5.25
CA ASP A 30 0.00 8.36 -6.28
C ASP A 30 1.25 9.15 -6.69
N THR A 31 2.05 9.60 -5.71
CA THR A 31 3.17 10.52 -5.96
C THR A 31 4.55 9.89 -5.87
N ASP A 32 4.69 8.74 -5.23
CA ASP A 32 5.99 8.09 -5.01
C ASP A 32 6.18 6.85 -5.92
N PRO A 33 7.12 6.88 -6.88
CA PRO A 33 7.45 5.71 -7.71
C PRO A 33 7.92 4.50 -6.90
N ALA A 34 8.65 4.70 -5.79
CA ALA A 34 9.12 3.61 -4.95
C ALA A 34 7.95 2.95 -4.20
N ALA A 35 6.95 3.73 -3.79
CA ALA A 35 5.71 3.21 -3.22
C ALA A 35 4.97 2.29 -4.19
N ARG A 36 4.88 2.67 -5.46
CA ARG A 36 4.28 1.82 -6.50
C ARG A 36 5.07 0.55 -6.72
N ALA A 37 6.40 0.64 -6.79
CA ALA A 37 7.25 -0.55 -6.93
C ALA A 37 7.04 -1.53 -5.78
N ALA A 38 7.03 -1.04 -4.53
CA ALA A 38 6.76 -1.88 -3.36
C ALA A 38 5.37 -2.54 -3.43
N MET A 39 4.35 -1.81 -3.87
CA MET A 39 2.99 -2.33 -4.04
C MET A 39 2.90 -3.41 -5.13
N LEU A 40 3.63 -3.27 -6.23
CA LEU A 40 3.72 -4.29 -7.28
C LEU A 40 4.46 -5.55 -6.81
N THR A 41 5.53 -5.39 -6.03
CA THR A 41 6.21 -6.53 -5.39
C THR A 41 5.26 -7.26 -4.45
N TYR A 42 4.49 -6.54 -3.64
CA TYR A 42 3.49 -7.15 -2.77
C TYR A 42 2.44 -7.94 -3.56
N ALA A 43 1.93 -7.40 -4.68
CA ALA A 43 1.01 -8.11 -5.55
C ALA A 43 1.59 -9.42 -6.12
N ALA A 44 2.90 -9.50 -6.36
CA ALA A 44 3.55 -10.72 -6.83
C ALA A 44 3.61 -11.80 -5.75
N GLU A 45 3.83 -11.41 -4.48
CA GLU A 45 3.80 -12.34 -3.34
C GLU A 45 2.37 -12.84 -3.07
N VAL A 46 1.37 -11.95 -3.09
CA VAL A 46 -0.04 -12.32 -2.94
C VAL A 46 -0.49 -13.34 -4.01
N GLU A 47 -0.07 -13.15 -5.26
CA GLU A 47 -0.35 -14.13 -6.32
C GLU A 47 0.35 -15.47 -6.06
N ARG A 48 1.59 -15.45 -5.57
CA ARG A 48 2.34 -16.67 -5.22
C ARG A 48 1.64 -17.47 -4.11
N ASP A 49 0.97 -16.78 -3.20
CA ASP A 49 0.15 -17.39 -2.14
C ASP A 49 -1.21 -17.90 -2.63
N GLY A 50 -1.52 -17.73 -3.93
CA GLY A 50 -2.73 -18.25 -4.59
C GLY A 50 -3.87 -17.24 -4.70
N GLU A 51 -3.72 -16.03 -4.16
CA GLU A 51 -4.75 -14.98 -4.12
C GLU A 51 -4.74 -14.13 -5.40
N VAL A 52 -4.94 -14.78 -6.56
CA VAL A 52 -4.77 -14.17 -7.90
C VAL A 52 -5.66 -12.94 -8.10
N GLU A 53 -6.95 -13.01 -7.72
CA GLU A 53 -7.88 -11.90 -7.89
C GLU A 53 -7.48 -10.68 -7.06
N PHE A 54 -6.98 -10.89 -5.84
CA PHE A 54 -6.54 -9.80 -4.99
C PHE A 54 -5.24 -9.18 -5.52
N ALA A 55 -4.30 -9.99 -5.99
CA ALA A 55 -3.09 -9.51 -6.65
C ALA A 55 -3.42 -8.61 -7.85
N ASP A 56 -4.41 -8.98 -8.65
CA ASP A 56 -4.85 -8.19 -9.80
C ASP A 56 -5.51 -6.87 -9.40
N GLN A 57 -6.29 -6.84 -8.32
CA GLN A 57 -6.82 -5.59 -7.76
C GLN A 57 -5.71 -4.64 -7.34
N ILE A 58 -4.66 -5.15 -6.68
CA ILE A 58 -3.49 -4.35 -6.26
C ILE A 58 -2.78 -3.78 -7.50
N ARG A 59 -2.56 -4.59 -8.55
CA ARG A 59 -1.92 -4.12 -9.79
C ARG A 59 -2.71 -3.02 -10.49
N ARG A 60 -4.04 -3.18 -10.58
CA ARG A 60 -4.93 -2.16 -11.17
C ARG A 60 -4.83 -0.85 -10.40
N TRP A 61 -4.89 -0.92 -9.07
CA TRP A 61 -4.77 0.28 -8.24
C TRP A 61 -3.40 0.98 -8.42
N ALA A 62 -2.29 0.23 -8.47
CA ALA A 62 -0.97 0.82 -8.72
C ALA A 62 -0.89 1.54 -10.08
N ASN A 63 -1.55 1.02 -11.11
CA ASN A 63 -1.61 1.63 -12.45
C ASN A 63 -2.55 2.84 -12.50
N GLU A 64 -3.68 2.81 -11.80
CA GLU A 64 -4.61 3.94 -11.74
C GLU A 64 -4.00 5.14 -10.99
N ALA A 65 -3.24 4.88 -9.93
CA ALA A 65 -2.52 5.91 -9.18
C ALA A 65 -1.51 6.69 -10.05
N LEU A 66 -0.94 6.06 -11.08
CA LEU A 66 -0.08 6.70 -12.09
C LEU A 66 -0.84 7.63 -13.03
N ASN A 67 -2.11 7.34 -13.31
CA ASN A 67 -2.92 8.11 -14.25
C ASN A 67 -3.58 9.31 -13.59
N GLN A 68 -3.85 9.25 -12.29
CA GLN A 68 -4.39 10.36 -11.49
C GLN A 68 -3.41 11.55 -11.34
N THR A 69 -2.11 11.33 -11.54
CA THR A 69 -1.09 12.39 -11.50
C THR A 69 -0.82 13.05 -12.86
N LYS A 70 -1.47 12.58 -13.94
CA LYS A 70 -1.31 13.12 -15.31
C LYS A 70 -2.49 13.98 -15.78
N GLY A 71 -3.50 14.18 -14.92
CA GLY A 71 -4.68 15.01 -15.18
C GLY A 71 -4.59 16.39 -14.54
#